data_AF-L8M950-F1
#
_entry.id   AF-L8M950-F1
#
_cell.length_a   1.000
_cell.length_b   1.000
_cell.length_c   1.000
_cell.angle_alpha   90.00
_cell.angle_beta   90.00
_cell.angle_gamma   90.00
#
_symmetry.space_group_name_H-M   'P 1'
#
loop_
_entity.id
_entity.type
_entity.pdbx_description
1 polymer ?
#
loop_
_entity_poly.entity_id
_entity_poly.type
_entity_poly.pdbx_seq_one_letter_code
_entity_poly.pdbx_strand_id
1 'polypeptide(L)'
;MIVKKNISKDQLSTKENIFEIIKDFQCQTEFETIIDVYYESATSNNQDVQAWQVLVYLYEYQANFLEENIKIYQGIILDFASRLSQIDVSAYVAEKEQKKSHFFKRIVIYQEESNDKDNLKYLQNLAALYKDFNNILLANIEDYNTLLRSSADRTLYFKIGKIFSQKGRPDIAQNIYESAIQAIPEFSQFYFDLGRILLQRNEVNKAVDYFLQGNQLTPLGGKTLLNSFNLSYPDLPWETLEKARLAFQERADNLGKTSHQNFLVNFGLAEILTNQRKIPEAIKFYKLASHQKCLVEKPLYAQYINQHGSPRNYQNPDFILIGFNKCGSTSMYNYMIQHDRILPALEKEIHYFNSLPEIFGEQPEDLNWYRSHFASTPDNGQFITGEATVMYVIYPGIEKMILEQFPNLKLIVILRNPIDRAVSHYHMIKRCKGETRSLEEVFNLQLAEFGEGHDALELAREIFNNNLTQPKNRYQRKRYSKIGRTSYLGASLYMAHLKRWLDIFPQERFLFLKNEDLDQNPDEVMKKTFEFLGLPNQKIDDYRRYKLASYPGISNDLYQRLCRFFQPHNQWLEDSLKMKFNW
;
A
#
# COMPACT_ATOMS: atom_id res chain seq x y z
N MET A 1 55.04 7.77 40.92
CA MET A 1 53.61 8.13 41.00
C MET A 1 52.75 6.92 40.62
N ILE A 2 53.08 5.76 41.17
CA ILE A 2 52.31 4.52 41.11
C ILE A 2 52.24 4.09 42.57
N VAL A 3 51.08 3.64 43.01
CA VAL A 3 50.66 3.42 44.42
C VAL A 3 50.13 4.69 45.11
N LYS A 4 48.82 4.93 44.98
CA LYS A 4 47.98 5.43 46.09
C LYS A 4 46.46 5.31 45.79
N LYS A 5 45.95 4.08 45.94
CA LYS A 5 44.67 3.73 46.57
C LYS A 5 44.64 2.20 46.60
N ASN A 6 44.98 1.61 47.76
CA ASN A 6 44.79 0.18 47.98
C ASN A 6 43.28 -0.08 48.01
N ILE A 7 42.70 -0.38 46.85
CA ILE A 7 41.30 -0.79 46.75
C ILE A 7 41.27 -2.27 47.11
N SER A 8 40.78 -2.63 48.30
CA SER A 8 40.61 -4.03 48.68
C SER A 8 39.53 -4.67 47.82
N LYS A 9 39.65 -5.96 47.49
CA LYS A 9 38.64 -6.73 46.71
C LYS A 9 37.20 -6.51 47.20
N ASP A 10 37.01 -6.29 48.50
CA ASP A 10 35.68 -6.05 49.09
C ASP A 10 35.02 -4.71 48.69
N GLN A 11 35.79 -3.69 48.31
CA GLN A 11 35.27 -2.39 47.90
C GLN A 11 34.67 -2.39 46.48
N LEU A 12 34.87 -3.45 45.70
CA LEU A 12 34.53 -3.54 44.27
C LEU A 12 33.31 -4.45 44.00
N SER A 13 32.54 -4.77 45.04
CA SER A 13 31.46 -5.77 45.01
C SER A 13 30.11 -5.26 44.47
N THR A 14 29.97 -3.95 44.21
CA THR A 14 28.71 -3.35 43.72
C THR A 14 28.94 -2.36 42.57
N LYS A 15 27.96 -2.30 41.66
CA LYS A 15 27.97 -1.48 40.43
C LYS A 15 28.19 0.02 40.70
N GLU A 16 27.71 0.52 41.84
CA GLU A 16 27.82 1.93 42.24
C GLU A 16 29.24 2.31 42.68
N ASN A 17 29.99 1.40 43.31
CA ASN A 17 31.37 1.65 43.73
C ASN A 17 32.34 1.72 42.54
N ILE A 18 32.07 0.95 41.49
CA ILE A 18 32.88 0.91 40.27
C ILE A 18 32.75 2.24 39.49
N PHE A 19 31.56 2.83 39.44
CA PHE A 19 31.32 4.11 38.77
C PHE A 19 32.01 5.30 39.46
N GLU A 20 32.06 5.32 40.79
CA GLU A 20 32.76 6.35 41.56
C GLU A 20 34.28 6.28 41.37
N ILE A 21 34.85 5.08 41.28
CA ILE A 21 36.29 4.89 41.06
C ILE A 21 36.68 5.26 39.62
N ILE A 22 35.83 4.98 38.64
CA ILE A 22 36.09 5.27 37.22
C ILE A 22 36.12 6.78 36.91
N LYS A 23 35.38 7.60 37.66
CA LYS A 23 35.34 9.07 37.47
C LYS A 23 36.66 9.78 37.77
N ASP A 24 37.52 9.19 38.60
CA ASP A 24 38.77 9.80 39.08
C ASP A 24 39.97 9.56 38.13
N PHE A 25 39.85 8.68 37.13
CA PHE A 25 40.99 8.35 36.25
C PHE A 25 41.20 9.39 35.16
N GLN A 26 42.39 9.98 35.11
CA GLN A 26 42.73 11.05 34.18
C GLN A 26 43.54 10.60 32.95
N CYS A 27 43.99 9.33 32.86
CA CYS A 27 44.67 8.82 31.66
C CYS A 27 44.44 7.33 31.37
N GLN A 28 44.53 6.97 30.09
CA GLN A 28 44.23 5.64 29.51
C GLN A 28 45.11 4.50 30.06
N THR A 29 46.31 4.82 30.58
CA THR A 29 47.30 3.86 31.08
C THR A 29 46.92 3.28 32.45
N GLU A 30 46.17 4.03 33.26
CA GLU A 30 45.66 3.55 34.55
C GLU A 30 44.50 2.55 34.37
N PHE A 31 43.78 2.65 33.24
CA PHE A 31 42.65 1.80 32.91
C PHE A 31 43.08 0.37 32.50
N GLU A 32 44.09 0.26 31.63
CA GLU A 32 44.67 -1.02 31.18
C GLU A 32 45.24 -1.82 32.36
N THR A 33 45.88 -1.14 33.32
CA THR A 33 46.47 -1.79 34.51
C THR A 33 45.40 -2.47 35.39
N ILE A 34 44.19 -1.90 35.48
CA ILE A 34 43.08 -2.48 36.25
C ILE A 34 42.47 -3.67 35.52
N ILE A 35 42.35 -3.58 34.20
CA ILE A 35 41.93 -4.70 33.36
C ILE A 35 42.86 -5.90 33.57
N ASP A 36 44.18 -5.69 33.54
CA ASP A 36 45.17 -6.75 33.71
C ASP A 36 45.05 -7.45 35.08
N VAL A 37 44.83 -6.68 36.15
CA VAL A 37 44.64 -7.23 37.51
C VAL A 37 43.39 -8.10 37.60
N TYR A 38 42.29 -7.68 36.99
CA TYR A 38 41.05 -8.47 36.98
C TYR A 38 41.14 -9.66 36.04
N TYR A 39 41.86 -9.53 34.93
CA TYR A 39 42.12 -10.62 34.00
C TYR A 39 42.98 -11.70 34.65
N GLU A 40 44.05 -11.34 35.36
CA GLU A 40 44.85 -12.29 36.16
C GLU A 40 44.02 -12.93 37.29
N SER A 41 43.17 -12.17 38.00
CA SER A 41 42.30 -12.73 39.03
C SER A 41 41.27 -13.72 38.45
N ALA A 42 40.68 -13.39 37.31
CA ALA A 42 39.66 -14.22 36.66
C ALA A 42 40.24 -15.50 36.05
N THR A 43 41.50 -15.46 35.61
CA THR A 43 42.21 -16.58 34.97
C THR A 43 42.94 -17.48 35.96
N SER A 44 43.42 -16.94 37.09
CA SER A 44 44.06 -17.73 38.15
C SER A 44 43.05 -18.52 39.00
N ASN A 45 41.80 -18.07 39.07
CA ASN A 45 40.72 -18.78 39.76
C ASN A 45 39.45 -18.81 38.87
N ASN A 46 39.31 -19.86 38.06
CA ASN A 46 38.31 -20.04 37.00
C ASN A 46 36.81 -19.97 37.43
N GLN A 47 36.52 -19.75 38.71
CA GLN A 47 35.16 -19.57 39.23
C GLN A 47 34.89 -18.17 39.81
N ASP A 48 35.82 -17.22 39.66
CA ASP A 48 35.61 -15.83 40.09
C ASP A 48 34.71 -15.09 39.08
N VAL A 49 33.42 -15.41 39.13
CA VAL A 49 32.37 -14.85 38.26
C VAL A 49 32.26 -13.33 38.44
N GLN A 50 32.59 -12.81 39.62
CA GLN A 50 32.60 -11.36 39.87
C GLN A 50 33.73 -10.67 39.11
N ALA A 51 34.93 -11.26 39.06
CA ALA A 51 36.02 -10.72 38.25
C ALA A 51 35.67 -10.64 36.76
N TRP A 52 35.01 -11.67 36.22
CA TRP A 52 34.52 -11.68 34.84
C TRP A 52 33.43 -10.64 34.57
N GLN A 53 32.52 -10.41 35.52
CA GLN A 53 31.47 -9.37 35.39
C GLN A 53 32.05 -7.96 35.40
N VAL A 54 33.07 -7.71 36.22
CA VAL A 54 33.76 -6.42 36.28
C VAL A 54 34.53 -6.15 34.99
N LEU A 55 35.20 -7.16 34.42
CA LEU A 55 35.87 -7.04 33.11
C LEU A 55 34.90 -6.64 32.01
N VAL A 56 33.72 -7.26 31.94
CA VAL A 56 32.69 -6.91 30.95
C VAL A 56 32.27 -5.44 31.08
N TYR A 57 32.04 -4.95 32.29
CA TYR A 57 31.70 -3.55 32.52
C TYR A 57 32.84 -2.58 32.18
N LEU A 58 34.08 -2.91 32.53
CA LEU A 58 35.26 -2.09 32.20
C LEU A 58 35.47 -2.01 30.68
N TYR A 59 35.33 -3.12 29.97
CA TYR A 59 35.44 -3.10 28.52
C TYR A 59 34.22 -2.47 27.82
N GLU A 60 33.00 -2.54 28.38
CA GLU A 60 31.84 -1.77 27.90
C GLU A 60 32.06 -0.26 28.07
N TYR A 61 32.67 0.16 29.20
CA TYR A 61 33.02 1.56 29.44
C TYR A 61 34.13 2.07 28.51
N GLN A 62 35.17 1.25 28.25
CA GLN A 62 36.23 1.56 27.28
C GLN A 62 35.71 1.59 25.84
N ALA A 63 34.75 0.71 25.50
CA ALA A 63 34.09 0.67 24.20
C ALA A 63 33.21 1.90 23.92
N ASN A 64 32.68 2.56 24.96
CA ASN A 64 32.04 3.86 24.82
C ASN A 64 33.03 5.01 24.54
N PHE A 65 34.34 4.79 24.71
CA PHE A 65 35.36 5.83 24.52
C PHE A 65 36.18 5.72 23.23
N LEU A 66 36.27 4.54 22.59
CA LEU A 66 37.08 4.35 21.37
C LEU A 66 36.44 3.33 20.41
N GLU A 67 36.05 3.80 19.22
CA GLU A 67 35.32 3.06 18.17
C GLU A 67 36.11 1.94 17.45
N GLU A 68 37.37 1.64 17.81
CA GLU A 68 38.27 0.87 16.91
C GLU A 68 38.69 -0.56 17.33
N ASN A 69 38.23 -1.15 18.43
CA ASN A 69 38.73 -2.49 18.86
C ASN A 69 37.72 -3.65 18.88
N ILE A 70 36.96 -3.81 17.79
CA ILE A 70 36.06 -4.98 17.58
C ILE A 70 36.84 -6.29 17.31
N LYS A 71 38.11 -6.24 16.90
CA LYS A 71 38.89 -7.45 16.54
C LYS A 71 39.42 -8.24 17.73
N ILE A 72 39.67 -7.61 18.87
CA ILE A 72 40.21 -8.28 20.08
C ILE A 72 39.11 -9.12 20.75
N TYR A 73 37.86 -8.64 20.71
CA TYR A 73 36.67 -9.35 21.20
C TYR A 73 36.39 -10.67 20.46
N GLN A 74 36.72 -10.76 19.17
CA GLN A 74 36.53 -11.98 18.39
C GLN A 74 37.52 -13.08 18.79
N GLY A 75 38.74 -12.73 19.22
CA GLY A 75 39.78 -13.69 19.59
C GLY A 75 39.50 -14.43 20.90
N ILE A 76 39.02 -13.71 21.92
CA ILE A 76 38.80 -14.28 23.26
C ILE A 76 37.56 -15.19 23.28
N ILE A 77 36.52 -14.84 22.52
CA ILE A 77 35.29 -15.64 22.40
C ILE A 77 35.54 -16.94 21.62
N LEU A 78 36.43 -16.91 20.62
CA LEU A 78 36.80 -18.10 19.84
C LEU A 78 37.66 -19.10 20.65
N ASP A 79 38.56 -18.61 21.53
CA ASP A 79 39.34 -19.50 22.41
C ASP A 79 38.45 -20.16 23.48
N PHE A 80 37.42 -19.45 23.98
CA PHE A 80 36.44 -19.98 24.93
C PHE A 80 35.53 -21.06 24.30
N ALA A 81 35.16 -20.90 23.03
CA ALA A 81 34.30 -21.85 22.32
C ALA A 81 35.03 -23.13 21.88
N SER A 82 36.33 -23.06 21.59
CA SER A 82 37.11 -24.23 21.12
C SER A 82 37.39 -25.27 22.20
N ARG A 83 37.26 -24.93 23.49
CA ARG A 83 37.57 -25.82 24.62
C ARG A 83 36.37 -26.59 25.17
N LEU A 84 35.19 -26.43 24.58
CA LEU A 84 33.95 -27.15 24.97
C LEU A 84 33.59 -28.32 24.04
N SER A 85 34.48 -28.74 23.13
CA SER A 85 34.22 -29.85 22.21
C SER A 85 34.69 -31.20 22.75
N GLN A 86 33.82 -31.91 23.47
CA GLN A 86 33.70 -33.35 23.26
C GLN A 86 32.23 -33.72 23.08
N ILE A 87 31.98 -34.40 21.97
CA ILE A 87 30.70 -34.85 21.40
C ILE A 87 30.12 -33.86 20.36
N ASP A 88 30.07 -34.44 19.16
CA ASP A 88 29.79 -33.92 17.84
C ASP A 88 28.30 -33.57 17.65
N VAL A 89 28.03 -32.76 16.62
CA VAL A 89 26.73 -32.28 16.08
C VAL A 89 26.19 -30.91 16.62
N SER A 90 26.85 -30.21 17.54
CA SER A 90 26.32 -28.95 18.13
C SER A 90 26.73 -27.63 17.45
N ALA A 91 27.48 -27.65 16.34
CA ALA A 91 28.03 -26.46 15.69
C ALA A 91 27.02 -25.58 14.92
N TYR A 92 25.71 -25.81 15.04
CA TYR A 92 24.69 -24.97 14.38
C TYR A 92 23.55 -24.52 15.30
N VAL A 93 23.46 -25.05 16.53
CA VAL A 93 22.35 -24.79 17.46
C VAL A 93 22.76 -23.86 18.60
N ALA A 94 24.02 -23.87 19.05
CA ALA A 94 24.45 -23.09 20.21
C ALA A 94 24.49 -21.56 19.96
N GLU A 95 24.79 -21.12 18.73
CA GLU A 95 24.82 -19.67 18.40
C GLU A 95 23.42 -19.04 18.35
N LYS A 96 22.36 -19.84 18.15
CA LYS A 96 20.96 -19.38 18.06
C LYS A 96 20.26 -19.21 19.40
N GLU A 97 20.73 -19.89 20.46
CA GLU A 97 20.18 -19.78 21.83
C GLU A 97 20.78 -18.59 22.60
N GLN A 98 22.05 -18.25 22.34
CA GLN A 98 22.80 -17.22 23.07
C GLN A 98 22.25 -15.79 22.86
N LYS A 99 21.77 -15.46 21.65
CA LYS A 99 21.18 -14.13 21.35
C LYS A 99 19.71 -13.99 21.75
N LYS A 100 18.99 -15.10 21.94
CA LYS A 100 17.60 -15.10 22.44
C LYS A 100 17.55 -14.78 23.94
N SER A 101 18.39 -15.42 24.73
CA SER A 101 18.39 -15.27 26.20
C SER A 101 18.69 -13.83 26.62
N HIS A 102 19.66 -13.15 25.98
CA HIS A 102 20.05 -11.78 26.33
C HIS A 102 19.02 -10.71 25.93
N PHE A 103 18.31 -10.92 24.81
CA PHE A 103 17.32 -9.95 24.29
C PHE A 103 15.98 -10.03 25.04
N PHE A 104 15.52 -11.23 25.39
CA PHE A 104 14.29 -11.40 26.19
C PHE A 104 14.46 -10.96 27.65
N LYS A 105 15.65 -11.13 28.24
CA LYS A 105 15.97 -10.62 29.57
C LYS A 105 15.88 -9.09 29.64
N ARG A 106 16.30 -8.39 28.57
CA ARG A 106 16.20 -6.92 28.46
C ARG A 106 14.77 -6.40 28.38
N ILE A 107 13.85 -7.15 27.77
CA ILE A 107 12.43 -6.79 27.67
C ILE A 107 11.73 -6.96 29.03
N VAL A 108 12.04 -8.03 29.77
CA VAL A 108 11.48 -8.30 31.11
C VAL A 108 11.96 -7.26 32.13
N ILE A 109 13.25 -6.92 32.12
CA ILE A 109 13.83 -5.88 33.00
C ILE A 109 13.19 -4.49 32.72
N TYR A 110 12.96 -4.13 31.45
CA TYR A 110 12.30 -2.86 31.11
C TYR A 110 10.80 -2.81 31.43
N GLN A 111 10.11 -3.96 31.51
CA GLN A 111 8.71 -4.04 31.94
C GLN A 111 8.54 -3.86 33.45
N GLU A 112 9.52 -4.29 34.25
CA GLU A 112 9.47 -4.16 35.71
C GLU A 112 9.91 -2.76 36.19
N GLU A 113 10.71 -2.02 35.40
CA GLU A 113 11.31 -0.74 35.79
C GLU A 113 10.64 0.53 35.18
N SER A 114 9.66 0.43 34.27
CA SER A 114 9.19 1.59 33.48
C SER A 114 7.67 1.87 33.50
N ASN A 115 7.29 3.14 33.69
CA ASN A 115 5.94 3.69 33.46
C ASN A 115 5.79 4.39 32.08
N ASP A 116 6.78 4.26 31.19
CA ASP A 116 6.85 4.97 29.92
C ASP A 116 6.35 4.12 28.74
N LYS A 117 5.14 4.42 28.24
CA LYS A 117 4.42 3.64 27.23
C LYS A 117 5.04 3.72 25.82
N ASP A 118 5.80 4.77 25.51
CA ASP A 118 6.36 4.97 24.18
C ASP A 118 7.64 4.15 23.95
N ASN A 119 8.40 3.89 25.02
CA ASN A 119 9.61 3.08 24.97
C ASN A 119 9.33 1.56 24.90
N LEU A 120 8.26 1.10 25.56
CA LEU A 120 7.77 -0.28 25.43
C LEU A 120 7.32 -0.59 23.99
N LYS A 121 6.69 0.39 23.32
CA LYS A 121 6.24 0.28 21.92
C LYS A 121 7.41 0.31 20.93
N TYR A 122 8.46 1.08 21.22
CA TYR A 122 9.72 1.06 20.49
C TYR A 122 10.41 -0.31 20.58
N LEU A 123 10.49 -0.92 21.77
CA LEU A 123 11.06 -2.26 21.97
C LEU A 123 10.23 -3.38 21.33
N GLN A 124 8.90 -3.27 21.34
CA GLN A 124 8.00 -4.17 20.59
C GLN A 124 8.18 -4.06 19.07
N ASN A 125 8.39 -2.85 18.55
CA ASN A 125 8.66 -2.61 17.13
C ASN A 125 10.07 -3.10 16.72
N LEU A 126 11.05 -3.02 17.61
CA LEU A 126 12.39 -3.55 17.38
C LEU A 126 12.40 -5.10 17.40
N ALA A 127 11.59 -5.73 18.25
CA ALA A 127 11.35 -7.19 18.23
C ALA A 127 10.66 -7.64 16.92
N ALA A 128 9.78 -6.82 16.35
CA ALA A 128 9.20 -7.04 15.03
C ALA A 128 10.24 -6.89 13.90
N LEU A 129 11.18 -5.94 14.01
CA LEU A 129 12.30 -5.79 13.08
C LEU A 129 13.27 -6.98 13.14
N TYR A 130 13.52 -7.54 14.32
CA TYR A 130 14.30 -8.77 14.49
C TYR A 130 13.58 -10.02 13.95
N LYS A 131 12.24 -10.08 14.07
CA LYS A 131 11.39 -11.09 13.40
C LYS A 131 11.53 -10.99 11.87
N ASP A 132 11.72 -9.79 11.32
CA ASP A 132 11.96 -9.58 9.88
C ASP A 132 13.40 -9.88 9.44
N PHE A 133 14.40 -9.67 10.31
CA PHE A 133 15.80 -10.06 10.05
C PHE A 133 16.00 -11.59 10.06
N ASN A 134 15.21 -12.32 10.86
CA ASN A 134 15.16 -13.79 10.86
C ASN A 134 14.61 -14.37 9.54
N ASN A 135 13.79 -13.61 8.80
CA ASN A 135 13.32 -14.00 7.46
C ASN A 135 14.45 -14.00 6.41
N ILE A 136 15.55 -13.30 6.67
CA ILE A 136 16.73 -13.24 5.79
C ILE A 136 17.71 -14.39 6.10
N LEU A 137 17.79 -14.84 7.36
CA LEU A 137 18.63 -15.97 7.81
C LEU A 137 18.03 -17.35 7.49
N LEU A 138 16.73 -17.42 7.21
CA LEU A 138 16.03 -18.58 6.63
C LEU A 138 16.40 -18.82 5.15
N ALA A 139 17.54 -18.32 4.67
CA ALA A 139 18.00 -18.63 3.32
C ALA A 139 18.45 -20.10 3.13
N ASN A 140 18.54 -20.89 4.21
CA ASN A 140 18.70 -22.37 4.21
C ASN A 140 17.44 -23.07 4.75
N ILE A 141 16.36 -22.99 4.00
CA ILE A 141 15.12 -23.71 4.28
C ILE A 141 15.21 -25.09 3.61
N GLU A 142 15.69 -26.09 4.33
CA GLU A 142 15.41 -27.50 4.00
C GLU A 142 14.19 -28.03 4.78
N ASP A 143 13.74 -27.31 5.83
CA ASP A 143 12.70 -27.82 6.74
C ASP A 143 11.58 -26.79 7.05
N TYR A 144 10.98 -26.20 6.01
CA TYR A 144 9.81 -25.30 6.15
C TYR A 144 8.54 -26.03 6.61
N ASN A 145 8.46 -27.35 6.39
CA ASN A 145 7.31 -28.16 6.78
C ASN A 145 7.03 -28.06 8.29
N THR A 146 8.06 -27.91 9.12
CA THR A 146 7.94 -27.76 10.59
C THR A 146 7.40 -26.38 11.00
N LEU A 147 7.74 -25.32 10.25
CA LEU A 147 7.20 -23.96 10.44
C LEU A 147 5.72 -23.85 10.02
N LEU A 148 5.35 -24.53 8.93
CA LEU A 148 3.98 -24.51 8.39
C LEU A 148 3.03 -25.39 9.23
N ARG A 149 3.52 -26.48 9.82
CA ARG A 149 2.71 -27.33 10.72
C ARG A 149 2.35 -26.66 12.05
N SER A 150 3.10 -25.63 12.46
CA SER A 150 2.98 -25.00 13.78
C SER A 150 2.30 -23.62 13.76
N SER A 151 1.98 -23.05 12.59
CA SER A 151 1.36 -21.72 12.52
C SER A 151 0.40 -21.56 11.35
N ALA A 152 -0.85 -21.18 11.65
CA ALA A 152 -1.80 -20.66 10.66
C ALA A 152 -1.57 -19.14 10.42
N ASP A 153 -0.30 -18.70 10.37
CA ASP A 153 0.04 -17.29 10.19
C ASP A 153 0.05 -16.95 8.69
N ARG A 154 -1.01 -16.25 8.25
CA ARG A 154 -1.17 -15.77 6.86
C ARG A 154 0.07 -15.00 6.36
N THR A 155 0.69 -14.21 7.23
CA THR A 155 1.85 -13.37 6.90
C THR A 155 3.07 -14.23 6.60
N LEU A 156 3.22 -15.35 7.31
CA LEU A 156 4.34 -16.27 7.16
C LEU A 156 4.25 -17.02 5.82
N TYR A 157 3.10 -17.63 5.52
CA TYR A 157 2.86 -18.30 4.23
C TYR A 157 3.12 -17.36 3.05
N PHE A 158 2.59 -16.14 3.11
CA PHE A 158 2.80 -15.13 2.08
C PHE A 158 4.28 -14.76 1.91
N LYS A 159 4.98 -14.48 3.01
CA LYS A 159 6.41 -14.12 2.98
C LYS A 159 7.28 -15.25 2.43
N ILE A 160 7.12 -16.47 2.92
CA ILE A 160 7.94 -17.62 2.51
C ILE A 160 7.66 -18.00 1.05
N GLY A 161 6.39 -18.09 0.65
CA GLY A 161 6.01 -18.40 -0.74
C GLY A 161 6.59 -17.38 -1.73
N LYS A 162 6.55 -16.08 -1.38
CA LYS A 162 7.15 -15.01 -2.18
C LYS A 162 8.67 -15.14 -2.29
N ILE A 163 9.36 -15.46 -1.20
CA ILE A 163 10.82 -15.65 -1.20
C ILE A 163 11.22 -16.80 -2.14
N PHE A 164 10.55 -17.95 -2.06
CA PHE A 164 10.87 -19.09 -2.94
C PHE A 164 10.58 -18.81 -4.40
N SER A 165 9.47 -18.12 -4.69
CA SER A 165 9.16 -17.65 -6.05
C SER A 165 10.28 -16.73 -6.57
N GLN A 166 10.76 -15.78 -5.77
CA GLN A 166 11.85 -14.87 -6.13
C GLN A 166 13.22 -15.57 -6.29
N LYS A 167 13.45 -16.66 -5.57
CA LYS A 167 14.66 -17.50 -5.68
C LYS A 167 14.66 -18.45 -6.87
N GLY A 168 13.66 -18.38 -7.75
CA GLY A 168 13.55 -19.29 -8.90
C GLY A 168 13.19 -20.72 -8.50
N ARG A 169 12.51 -20.91 -7.37
CA ARG A 169 11.99 -22.21 -6.88
C ARG A 169 10.46 -22.22 -6.87
N PRO A 170 9.82 -22.14 -8.06
CA PRO A 170 8.36 -22.06 -8.18
C PRO A 170 7.66 -23.35 -7.72
N ASP A 171 8.34 -24.49 -7.79
CA ASP A 171 7.91 -25.80 -7.27
C ASP A 171 7.63 -25.74 -5.77
N ILE A 172 8.59 -25.22 -4.99
CA ILE A 172 8.45 -25.09 -3.54
C ILE A 172 7.39 -24.04 -3.21
N ALA A 173 7.40 -22.90 -3.91
CA ALA A 173 6.42 -21.84 -3.70
C ALA A 173 4.99 -22.34 -3.93
N GLN A 174 4.76 -23.15 -4.96
CA GLN A 174 3.47 -23.79 -5.23
C GLN A 174 3.00 -24.63 -4.04
N ASN A 175 3.84 -25.56 -3.56
CA ASN A 175 3.50 -26.43 -2.43
C ASN A 175 3.17 -25.64 -1.15
N ILE A 176 3.88 -24.52 -0.92
CA ILE A 176 3.61 -23.62 0.22
C ILE A 176 2.22 -23.01 0.09
N TYR A 177 1.85 -22.48 -1.08
CA TYR A 177 0.53 -21.87 -1.27
C TYR A 177 -0.60 -22.89 -1.29
N GLU A 178 -0.40 -24.09 -1.84
CA GLU A 178 -1.37 -25.18 -1.74
C GLU A 178 -1.60 -25.59 -0.28
N SER A 179 -0.53 -25.70 0.51
CA SER A 179 -0.62 -25.93 1.96
C SER A 179 -1.30 -24.76 2.69
N ALA A 180 -1.03 -23.52 2.26
CA ALA A 180 -1.65 -22.32 2.82
C ALA A 180 -3.16 -22.30 2.57
N ILE A 181 -3.60 -22.71 1.37
CA ILE A 181 -5.01 -22.83 1.00
C ILE A 181 -5.70 -23.92 1.82
N GLN A 182 -5.04 -25.05 2.06
CA GLN A 182 -5.60 -26.10 2.94
C GLN A 182 -5.76 -25.62 4.38
N ALA A 183 -4.79 -24.85 4.89
CA ALA A 183 -4.82 -24.33 6.26
C ALA A 183 -5.79 -23.15 6.43
N ILE A 184 -5.91 -22.28 5.42
CA ILE A 184 -6.62 -21.00 5.47
C ILE A 184 -7.37 -20.79 4.14
N PRO A 185 -8.38 -21.61 3.84
CA PRO A 185 -9.08 -21.60 2.55
C PRO A 185 -9.82 -20.29 2.27
N GLU A 186 -10.12 -19.49 3.29
CA GLU A 186 -10.82 -18.21 3.13
C GLU A 186 -9.92 -17.05 2.69
N PHE A 187 -8.60 -17.24 2.63
CA PHE A 187 -7.65 -16.17 2.29
C PHE A 187 -7.35 -16.11 0.79
N SER A 188 -8.06 -15.23 0.09
CA SER A 188 -8.00 -15.03 -1.37
C SER A 188 -6.60 -14.82 -1.96
N GLN A 189 -5.69 -14.16 -1.24
CA GLN A 189 -4.36 -13.84 -1.76
C GLN A 189 -3.55 -15.10 -2.13
N PHE A 190 -3.71 -16.21 -1.40
CA PHE A 190 -2.99 -17.44 -1.70
C PHE A 190 -3.37 -18.03 -3.06
N TYR A 191 -4.65 -17.93 -3.42
CA TYR A 191 -5.15 -18.35 -4.73
C TYR A 191 -4.55 -17.49 -5.85
N PHE A 192 -4.47 -16.17 -5.65
CA PHE A 192 -3.84 -15.27 -6.62
C PHE A 192 -2.34 -15.50 -6.75
N ASP A 193 -1.64 -15.77 -5.65
CA ASP A 193 -0.20 -16.04 -5.66
C ASP A 193 0.12 -17.38 -6.35
N LEU A 194 -0.68 -18.41 -6.07
CA LEU A 194 -0.60 -19.72 -6.71
C LEU A 194 -0.91 -19.64 -8.21
N GLY A 195 -1.96 -18.91 -8.59
CA GLY A 195 -2.31 -18.67 -9.99
C GLY A 195 -1.15 -18.05 -10.78
N ARG A 196 -0.41 -17.09 -10.19
CA ARG A 196 0.77 -16.48 -10.84
C ARG A 196 1.91 -17.47 -11.07
N ILE A 197 2.17 -18.34 -10.10
CA ILE A 197 3.20 -19.38 -10.22
C ILE A 197 2.84 -20.38 -11.32
N LEU A 198 1.57 -20.82 -11.37
CA LEU A 198 1.08 -21.72 -12.41
C LEU A 198 1.17 -21.09 -13.80
N LEU A 199 0.88 -19.79 -13.90
CA LEU A 199 1.00 -19.06 -15.15
C LEU A 199 2.46 -18.97 -15.64
N GLN A 200 3.42 -18.71 -14.75
CA GLN A 200 4.86 -18.74 -15.07
C GLN A 200 5.31 -20.11 -15.59
N ARG A 201 4.62 -21.19 -15.19
CA ARG A 201 4.84 -22.56 -15.66
C ARG A 201 4.03 -22.93 -16.91
N ASN A 202 3.33 -21.97 -17.52
CA ASN A 202 2.44 -22.16 -18.67
C ASN A 202 1.24 -23.11 -18.37
N GLU A 203 0.89 -23.33 -17.09
CA GLU A 203 -0.27 -24.11 -16.64
C GLU A 203 -1.53 -23.24 -16.59
N VAL A 204 -1.88 -22.63 -17.73
CA VAL A 204 -2.84 -21.53 -17.82
C VAL A 204 -4.24 -21.88 -17.30
N ASN A 205 -4.76 -23.07 -17.64
CA ASN A 205 -6.10 -23.48 -17.21
C ASN A 205 -6.24 -23.54 -15.69
N LYS A 206 -5.29 -24.19 -15.02
CA LYS A 206 -5.28 -24.25 -13.55
C LYS A 206 -5.12 -22.87 -12.94
N ALA A 207 -4.28 -22.03 -13.54
CA ALA A 207 -4.11 -20.65 -13.09
C ALA A 207 -5.46 -19.91 -13.11
N VAL A 208 -6.19 -19.95 -14.23
CA VAL A 208 -7.52 -19.33 -14.37
C VAL A 208 -8.49 -19.80 -13.29
N ASP A 209 -8.52 -21.10 -12.99
CA ASP A 209 -9.40 -21.63 -11.93
C ASP A 209 -9.05 -21.07 -10.55
N TYR A 210 -7.76 -21.04 -10.17
CA TYR A 210 -7.34 -20.46 -8.90
C TYR A 210 -7.64 -18.97 -8.81
N PHE A 211 -7.42 -18.21 -9.89
CA PHE A 211 -7.77 -16.79 -9.91
C PHE A 211 -9.28 -16.58 -9.71
N LEU A 212 -10.12 -17.36 -10.39
CA LEU A 212 -11.59 -17.29 -10.23
C LEU A 212 -12.03 -17.70 -8.82
N GLN A 213 -11.37 -18.69 -8.20
CA GLN A 213 -11.64 -19.09 -6.81
C GLN A 213 -11.23 -18.00 -5.81
N GLY A 214 -10.03 -17.42 -5.95
CA GLY A 214 -9.57 -16.32 -5.10
C GLY A 214 -10.52 -15.13 -5.14
N ASN A 215 -11.07 -14.83 -6.31
CA ASN A 215 -12.02 -13.74 -6.47
C ASN A 215 -13.38 -14.01 -5.81
N GLN A 216 -13.81 -15.26 -5.70
CA GLN A 216 -15.05 -15.59 -4.97
C GLN A 216 -14.91 -15.27 -3.48
N LEU A 217 -13.72 -15.46 -2.92
CA LEU A 217 -13.43 -15.20 -1.50
C LEU A 217 -13.26 -13.72 -1.19
N THR A 218 -12.64 -12.98 -2.09
CA THR A 218 -12.55 -11.52 -1.99
C THR A 218 -12.76 -10.97 -3.39
N PRO A 219 -13.97 -10.45 -3.70
CA PRO A 219 -14.23 -9.82 -4.99
C PRO A 219 -13.26 -8.67 -5.20
N LEU A 220 -12.23 -8.91 -6.01
CA LEU A 220 -11.38 -7.89 -6.54
C LEU A 220 -12.06 -7.40 -7.83
N GLY A 221 -11.92 -6.12 -8.15
CA GLY A 221 -12.27 -5.68 -9.50
C GLY A 221 -11.49 -6.52 -10.52
N GLY A 222 -12.08 -6.83 -11.68
CA GLY A 222 -11.39 -7.68 -12.65
C GLY A 222 -10.07 -7.15 -13.24
N LYS A 223 -9.73 -5.86 -13.29
CA LYS A 223 -8.37 -5.36 -13.55
C LYS A 223 -7.42 -5.71 -12.43
N THR A 224 -7.90 -5.75 -11.18
CA THR A 224 -7.09 -6.26 -10.06
C THR A 224 -6.92 -7.77 -10.16
N LEU A 225 -7.96 -8.50 -10.60
CA LEU A 225 -7.86 -9.91 -10.93
C LEU A 225 -6.87 -10.13 -12.10
N LEU A 226 -6.92 -9.34 -13.16
CA LEU A 226 -6.04 -9.41 -14.34
C LEU A 226 -4.60 -8.97 -14.06
N ASN A 227 -4.42 -7.99 -13.18
CA ASN A 227 -3.13 -7.69 -12.58
C ASN A 227 -2.62 -8.90 -11.78
N SER A 228 -3.50 -9.61 -11.07
CA SER A 228 -3.14 -10.89 -10.43
C SER A 228 -2.80 -11.95 -11.46
N PHE A 229 -3.48 -11.98 -12.61
CA PHE A 229 -3.05 -12.80 -13.75
C PHE A 229 -1.76 -12.30 -14.41
N ASN A 230 -1.24 -11.12 -14.07
CA ASN A 230 -0.19 -10.42 -14.81
C ASN A 230 -0.49 -10.25 -16.32
N LEU A 231 -1.76 -10.37 -16.73
CA LEU A 231 -2.20 -10.28 -18.13
C LEU A 231 -2.22 -8.85 -18.65
N SER A 232 -2.17 -7.88 -17.74
CA SER A 232 -2.06 -6.45 -18.02
C SER A 232 -0.61 -5.99 -18.27
N TYR A 233 0.39 -6.88 -18.11
CA TYR A 233 1.79 -6.56 -18.39
C TYR A 233 2.21 -7.10 -19.77
N PRO A 234 2.96 -6.30 -20.56
CA PRO A 234 3.35 -6.62 -21.94
C PRO A 234 4.31 -7.81 -22.10
N ASP A 235 4.75 -8.44 -21.00
CA ASP A 235 5.85 -9.40 -20.99
C ASP A 235 5.41 -10.88 -21.06
N LEU A 236 4.10 -11.18 -21.09
CA LEU A 236 3.64 -12.56 -21.28
C LEU A 236 3.77 -12.97 -22.75
N PRO A 237 4.31 -14.17 -23.05
CA PRO A 237 4.35 -14.68 -24.40
C PRO A 237 2.96 -14.71 -25.03
N TRP A 238 2.85 -14.35 -26.31
CA TRP A 238 1.58 -14.35 -27.06
C TRP A 238 0.85 -15.70 -26.96
N GLU A 239 1.61 -16.81 -26.96
CA GLU A 239 1.06 -18.16 -26.79
C GLU A 239 0.33 -18.33 -25.44
N THR A 240 0.89 -17.79 -24.36
CA THR A 240 0.27 -17.84 -23.01
C THR A 240 -0.99 -16.98 -22.96
N LEU A 241 -0.97 -15.80 -23.59
CA LEU A 241 -2.16 -14.95 -23.73
C LEU A 241 -3.28 -15.66 -24.51
N GLU A 242 -2.94 -16.35 -25.59
CA GLU A 242 -3.91 -17.07 -26.41
C GLU A 242 -4.48 -18.29 -25.67
N LYS A 243 -3.65 -19.04 -24.94
CA LYS A 243 -4.13 -20.11 -24.03
C LYS A 243 -5.08 -19.56 -22.96
N ALA A 244 -4.79 -18.39 -22.40
CA ALA A 244 -5.66 -17.75 -21.41
C ALA A 244 -7.00 -17.36 -22.06
N ARG A 245 -6.96 -16.75 -23.24
CA ARG A 245 -8.16 -16.40 -24.02
C ARG A 245 -9.05 -17.61 -24.25
N LEU A 246 -8.48 -18.74 -24.69
CA LEU A 246 -9.21 -19.99 -24.91
C LEU A 246 -9.80 -20.54 -23.61
N ALA A 247 -9.02 -20.54 -22.52
CA ALA A 247 -9.47 -20.99 -21.20
C ALA A 247 -10.65 -20.17 -20.67
N PHE A 248 -10.62 -18.84 -20.83
CA PHE A 248 -11.73 -17.97 -20.46
C PHE A 248 -12.94 -18.15 -21.38
N GLN A 249 -12.72 -18.31 -22.69
CA GLN A 249 -13.78 -18.57 -23.66
C GLN A 249 -14.52 -19.87 -23.36
N GLU A 250 -13.79 -20.97 -23.11
CA GLU A 250 -14.37 -22.26 -22.75
C GLU A 250 -15.25 -22.16 -21.50
N ARG A 251 -14.77 -21.44 -20.46
CA ARG A 251 -15.57 -21.19 -19.25
C ARG A 251 -16.78 -20.31 -19.55
N ALA A 252 -16.66 -19.31 -20.40
CA ALA A 252 -17.78 -18.46 -20.80
C ALA A 252 -18.87 -19.26 -21.53
N ASP A 253 -18.47 -20.20 -22.39
CA ASP A 253 -19.38 -21.04 -23.18
C ASP A 253 -20.07 -22.11 -22.33
N ASN A 254 -19.39 -22.62 -21.28
CA ASN A 254 -19.91 -23.67 -20.40
C ASN A 254 -20.77 -23.16 -19.23
N LEU A 255 -20.76 -21.86 -18.93
CA LEU A 255 -21.50 -21.29 -17.80
C LEU A 255 -22.86 -20.71 -18.22
N GLY A 256 -23.95 -21.18 -17.60
CA GLY A 256 -25.31 -20.65 -17.80
C GLY A 256 -25.47 -19.20 -17.34
N LYS A 257 -26.38 -18.41 -17.95
CA LYS A 257 -26.44 -16.93 -17.95
C LYS A 257 -26.43 -16.18 -16.58
N THR A 258 -26.63 -16.83 -15.44
CA THR A 258 -26.96 -16.17 -14.14
C THR A 258 -25.95 -16.37 -13.00
N SER A 259 -24.78 -16.97 -13.21
CA SER A 259 -23.78 -17.14 -12.14
C SER A 259 -22.99 -15.86 -11.87
N HIS A 260 -22.73 -15.54 -10.59
CA HIS A 260 -21.80 -14.48 -10.15
C HIS A 260 -20.41 -14.61 -10.80
N GLN A 261 -19.99 -15.83 -11.17
CA GLN A 261 -18.72 -16.07 -11.84
C GLN A 261 -18.71 -15.59 -13.30
N ASN A 262 -19.88 -15.46 -13.95
CA ASN A 262 -19.98 -15.21 -15.38
C ASN A 262 -19.38 -13.88 -15.80
N PHE A 263 -19.66 -12.83 -15.04
CA PHE A 263 -19.24 -11.50 -15.46
C PHE A 263 -17.71 -11.36 -15.38
N LEU A 264 -17.06 -12.03 -14.42
CA LEU A 264 -15.60 -12.02 -14.27
C LEU A 264 -14.91 -12.77 -15.42
N VAL A 265 -15.50 -13.88 -15.87
CA VAL A 265 -14.99 -14.64 -17.01
C VAL A 265 -15.09 -13.80 -18.29
N ASN A 266 -16.25 -13.18 -18.54
CA ASN A 266 -16.44 -12.29 -19.69
C ASN A 266 -15.55 -11.05 -19.61
N PHE A 267 -15.40 -10.46 -18.43
CA PHE A 267 -14.54 -9.31 -18.24
C PHE A 267 -13.06 -9.64 -18.46
N GLY A 268 -12.58 -10.78 -17.93
CA GLY A 268 -11.23 -11.27 -18.16
C GLY A 268 -10.95 -11.52 -19.64
N LEU A 269 -11.90 -12.12 -20.36
CA LEU A 269 -11.81 -12.30 -21.81
C LEU A 269 -11.78 -10.98 -22.57
N ALA A 270 -12.62 -10.01 -22.19
CA ALA A 270 -12.67 -8.69 -22.80
C ALA A 270 -11.33 -7.93 -22.68
N GLU A 271 -10.68 -8.03 -21.53
CA GLU A 271 -9.39 -7.39 -21.28
C GLU A 271 -8.25 -8.07 -22.05
N ILE A 272 -8.24 -9.40 -22.13
CA ILE A 272 -7.28 -10.13 -22.99
C ILE A 272 -7.45 -9.71 -24.45
N LEU A 273 -8.69 -9.62 -24.94
CA LEU A 273 -8.98 -9.17 -26.31
C LEU A 273 -8.58 -7.71 -26.53
N THR A 274 -8.77 -6.84 -25.52
CA THR A 274 -8.30 -5.46 -25.54
C THR A 274 -6.79 -5.39 -25.69
N ASN A 275 -6.05 -6.19 -24.91
CA ASN A 275 -4.59 -6.28 -24.99
C ASN A 275 -4.12 -6.87 -26.34
N GLN A 276 -4.91 -7.74 -26.97
CA GLN A 276 -4.68 -8.24 -28.34
C GLN A 276 -5.09 -7.23 -29.44
N ARG A 277 -5.56 -6.02 -29.08
CA ARG A 277 -6.14 -5.00 -30.00
C ARG A 277 -7.37 -5.47 -30.79
N LYS A 278 -8.06 -6.52 -30.33
CA LYS A 278 -9.33 -7.02 -30.90
C LYS A 278 -10.51 -6.30 -30.26
N ILE A 279 -10.59 -5.00 -30.51
CA ILE A 279 -11.50 -4.08 -29.80
C ILE A 279 -12.99 -4.40 -30.03
N PRO A 280 -13.45 -4.66 -31.28
CA PRO A 280 -14.86 -4.98 -31.51
C PRO A 280 -15.31 -6.24 -30.75
N GLU A 281 -14.46 -7.26 -30.68
CA GLU A 281 -14.72 -8.48 -29.93
C GLU A 281 -14.70 -8.22 -28.43
N ALA A 282 -13.75 -7.42 -27.93
CA ALA A 282 -13.67 -7.04 -26.52
C ALA A 282 -14.94 -6.32 -26.04
N ILE A 283 -15.44 -5.36 -26.82
CA ILE A 283 -16.66 -4.59 -26.51
C ILE A 283 -17.86 -5.50 -26.24
N LYS A 284 -18.02 -6.57 -27.03
CA LYS A 284 -19.09 -7.56 -26.83
C LYS A 284 -19.01 -8.17 -25.42
N PHE A 285 -17.82 -8.56 -24.98
CA PHE A 285 -17.63 -9.22 -23.71
C PHE A 285 -17.67 -8.27 -22.51
N TYR A 286 -17.19 -7.03 -22.63
CA TYR A 286 -17.44 -6.00 -21.61
C TYR A 286 -18.93 -5.76 -21.43
N LYS A 287 -19.70 -5.63 -22.52
CA LYS A 287 -21.15 -5.42 -22.45
C LYS A 287 -21.86 -6.60 -21.76
N LEU A 288 -21.43 -7.84 -22.05
CA LEU A 288 -21.96 -9.02 -21.36
C LEU A 288 -21.61 -8.99 -19.87
N ALA A 289 -20.37 -8.66 -19.53
CA ALA A 289 -19.91 -8.60 -18.15
C ALA A 289 -20.64 -7.50 -17.36
N SER A 290 -20.76 -6.28 -17.90
CA SER A 290 -21.41 -5.16 -17.20
C SER A 290 -22.88 -5.48 -16.93
N HIS A 291 -23.56 -6.05 -17.91
CA HIS A 291 -24.94 -6.51 -17.78
C HIS A 291 -25.09 -7.61 -16.72
N GLN A 292 -24.27 -8.66 -16.77
CA GLN A 292 -24.31 -9.77 -15.81
C GLN A 292 -24.01 -9.31 -14.38
N LYS A 293 -23.00 -8.45 -14.20
CA LYS A 293 -22.68 -7.86 -12.90
C LYS A 293 -23.91 -7.15 -12.31
N CYS A 294 -24.61 -6.35 -13.10
CA CYS A 294 -25.79 -5.64 -12.64
C CYS A 294 -26.98 -6.58 -12.35
N LEU A 295 -27.23 -7.60 -13.18
CA LEU A 295 -28.29 -8.60 -12.89
C LEU A 295 -28.08 -9.29 -11.54
N VAL A 296 -26.82 -9.46 -11.17
CA VAL A 296 -26.39 -10.16 -9.98
C VAL A 296 -26.41 -9.25 -8.76
N GLU A 297 -25.86 -8.05 -8.88
CA GLU A 297 -25.70 -7.09 -7.76
C GLU A 297 -26.94 -6.21 -7.54
N LYS A 298 -27.88 -6.16 -8.49
CA LYS A 298 -29.03 -5.23 -8.48
C LYS A 298 -30.37 -5.96 -8.68
N PRO A 299 -31.03 -6.42 -7.61
CA PRO A 299 -32.30 -7.13 -7.69
C PRO A 299 -33.40 -6.34 -8.43
N LEU A 300 -33.52 -5.04 -8.19
CA LEU A 300 -34.51 -4.19 -8.86
C LEU A 300 -34.28 -4.11 -10.38
N TYR A 301 -33.01 -4.04 -10.80
CA TYR A 301 -32.64 -4.07 -12.20
C TYR A 301 -32.90 -5.45 -12.82
N ALA A 302 -32.55 -6.54 -12.12
CA ALA A 302 -32.85 -7.89 -12.60
C ALA A 302 -34.35 -8.13 -12.82
N GLN A 303 -35.19 -7.67 -11.89
CA GLN A 303 -36.64 -7.71 -12.03
C GLN A 303 -37.11 -6.93 -13.28
N TYR A 304 -36.58 -5.73 -13.48
CA TYR A 304 -36.91 -4.92 -14.66
C TYR A 304 -36.57 -5.65 -15.96
N ILE A 305 -35.35 -6.20 -16.06
CA ILE A 305 -34.88 -6.92 -17.27
C ILE A 305 -35.71 -8.17 -17.52
N ASN A 306 -36.11 -8.90 -16.49
CA ASN A 306 -36.98 -10.07 -16.64
C ASN A 306 -38.37 -9.72 -17.19
N GLN A 307 -38.88 -8.53 -16.87
CA GLN A 307 -40.21 -8.07 -17.31
C GLN A 307 -40.19 -7.42 -18.71
N HIS A 308 -39.14 -6.65 -19.03
CA HIS A 308 -39.12 -5.78 -20.21
C HIS A 308 -38.04 -6.16 -21.25
N GLY A 309 -37.15 -7.10 -20.92
CA GLY A 309 -35.98 -7.44 -21.72
C GLY A 309 -34.84 -6.44 -21.57
N SER A 310 -33.67 -6.77 -22.15
CA SER A 310 -32.48 -5.92 -22.07
C SER A 310 -32.54 -4.76 -23.06
N PRO A 311 -32.28 -3.51 -22.60
CA PRO A 311 -32.15 -2.38 -23.51
C PRO A 311 -30.98 -2.61 -24.49
N ARG A 312 -31.12 -2.13 -25.73
CA ARG A 312 -30.17 -2.43 -26.82
C ARG A 312 -29.00 -1.44 -26.91
N ASN A 313 -29.18 -0.20 -26.44
CA ASN A 313 -28.23 0.90 -26.63
C ASN A 313 -27.02 0.83 -25.67
N TYR A 314 -25.92 1.44 -26.09
CA TYR A 314 -24.79 1.71 -25.20
C TYR A 314 -25.16 2.83 -24.21
N GLN A 315 -24.71 2.68 -22.97
CA GLN A 315 -25.02 3.63 -21.91
C GLN A 315 -23.87 4.63 -21.73
N ASN A 316 -24.23 5.91 -21.64
CA ASN A 316 -23.31 6.95 -21.18
C ASN A 316 -23.37 7.00 -19.64
N PRO A 317 -22.26 7.35 -18.96
CA PRO A 317 -22.32 7.63 -17.54
C PRO A 317 -23.21 8.85 -17.28
N ASP A 318 -24.01 8.79 -16.23
CA ASP A 318 -24.79 9.91 -15.70
C ASP A 318 -23.96 10.74 -14.72
N PHE A 319 -22.98 10.11 -14.07
CA PHE A 319 -22.03 10.78 -13.21
C PHE A 319 -20.61 10.22 -13.32
N ILE A 320 -19.64 11.05 -12.97
CA ILE A 320 -18.26 10.62 -12.70
C ILE A 320 -17.79 11.22 -11.37
N LEU A 321 -17.29 10.37 -10.48
CA LEU A 321 -16.55 10.80 -9.29
C LEU A 321 -15.11 11.15 -9.69
N ILE A 322 -14.87 12.43 -9.96
CA ILE A 322 -13.55 13.00 -10.21
C ILE A 322 -12.99 13.56 -8.90
N GLY A 323 -11.68 13.48 -8.67
CA GLY A 323 -11.14 13.99 -7.41
C GLY A 323 -9.70 13.56 -7.19
N PHE A 324 -9.32 13.36 -5.94
CA PHE A 324 -7.91 13.14 -5.63
C PHE A 324 -7.73 11.82 -4.93
N ASN A 325 -6.64 11.12 -5.26
CA ASN A 325 -6.22 9.96 -4.50
C ASN A 325 -6.16 10.30 -3.01
N LYS A 326 -6.49 9.31 -2.17
CA LYS A 326 -6.43 9.39 -0.70
C LYS A 326 -7.43 10.35 -0.04
N CYS A 327 -8.50 10.72 -0.75
CA CYS A 327 -9.64 11.49 -0.22
C CYS A 327 -10.89 10.63 0.05
N GLY A 328 -10.77 9.31 0.19
CA GLY A 328 -11.94 8.45 0.50
C GLY A 328 -12.80 8.01 -0.68
N SER A 329 -12.37 8.25 -1.93
CA SER A 329 -13.20 7.94 -3.13
C SER A 329 -13.61 6.48 -3.31
N THR A 330 -12.84 5.51 -2.81
CA THR A 330 -13.23 4.10 -2.83
C THR A 330 -14.42 3.85 -1.90
N SER A 331 -14.38 4.36 -0.68
CA SER A 331 -15.53 4.34 0.24
C SER A 331 -16.75 5.01 -0.39
N MET A 332 -16.58 6.25 -0.87
CA MET A 332 -17.66 7.02 -1.49
C MET A 332 -18.36 6.26 -2.61
N TYR A 333 -17.59 5.79 -3.61
CA TYR A 333 -18.17 5.05 -4.75
C TYR A 333 -18.86 3.76 -4.29
N ASN A 334 -18.28 3.02 -3.35
CA ASN A 334 -18.88 1.80 -2.82
C ASN A 334 -20.18 2.06 -2.03
N TYR A 335 -20.32 3.20 -1.36
CA TYR A 335 -21.57 3.58 -0.71
C TYR A 335 -22.63 4.01 -1.73
N MET A 336 -22.23 4.74 -2.79
CA MET A 336 -23.15 5.13 -3.86
C MET A 336 -23.74 3.92 -4.57
N ILE A 337 -22.91 2.95 -4.96
CA ILE A 337 -23.38 1.76 -5.68
C ILE A 337 -24.11 0.77 -4.77
N GLN A 338 -24.38 1.07 -3.50
CA GLN A 338 -25.36 0.30 -2.70
C GLN A 338 -26.80 0.73 -3.00
N HIS A 339 -27.01 1.93 -3.57
CA HIS A 339 -28.34 2.39 -3.98
C HIS A 339 -28.91 1.52 -5.11
N ASP A 340 -30.16 1.07 -4.99
CA ASP A 340 -30.78 0.08 -5.91
C ASP A 340 -30.88 0.58 -7.35
N ARG A 341 -31.01 1.90 -7.51
CA ARG A 341 -31.09 2.59 -8.81
C ARG A 341 -29.74 3.04 -9.39
N ILE A 342 -28.63 2.83 -8.68
CA ILE A 342 -27.29 3.10 -9.21
C ILE A 342 -26.67 1.78 -9.67
N LEU A 343 -26.55 1.61 -10.98
CA LEU A 343 -25.85 0.47 -11.58
C LEU A 343 -24.34 0.73 -11.56
N PRO A 344 -23.53 -0.15 -10.97
CA PRO A 344 -22.10 0.04 -10.92
C PRO A 344 -21.48 -0.11 -12.31
N ALA A 345 -20.46 0.69 -12.62
CA ALA A 345 -19.53 0.34 -13.68
C ALA A 345 -18.89 -1.04 -13.40
N LEU A 346 -18.39 -1.70 -14.44
CA LEU A 346 -17.62 -2.95 -14.30
C LEU A 346 -16.53 -2.81 -13.25
N GLU A 347 -15.83 -1.68 -13.28
CA GLU A 347 -14.78 -1.35 -12.33
C GLU A 347 -14.69 0.14 -12.03
N LYS A 348 -14.04 0.41 -10.88
CA LYS A 348 -13.55 1.72 -10.53
C LYS A 348 -12.20 1.96 -11.22
N GLU A 349 -11.88 3.22 -11.53
CA GLU A 349 -10.64 3.61 -12.23
C GLU A 349 -10.51 2.99 -13.64
N ILE A 350 -11.53 3.21 -14.50
CA ILE A 350 -11.53 2.76 -15.91
C ILE A 350 -10.34 3.35 -16.67
N HIS A 351 -9.93 4.58 -16.34
CA HIS A 351 -8.77 5.25 -16.92
C HIS A 351 -8.83 5.49 -18.45
N TYR A 352 -10.03 5.57 -19.02
CA TYR A 352 -10.22 5.85 -20.45
C TYR A 352 -9.65 7.22 -20.88
N PHE A 353 -10.11 8.32 -20.28
CA PHE A 353 -9.70 9.67 -20.71
C PHE A 353 -8.27 10.07 -20.31
N ASN A 354 -7.69 9.43 -19.28
CA ASN A 354 -6.32 9.70 -18.84
C ASN A 354 -5.35 8.60 -19.26
N SER A 355 -5.63 7.96 -20.40
CA SER A 355 -4.76 6.98 -21.02
C SER A 355 -3.36 7.58 -21.21
N LEU A 356 -2.44 7.11 -20.40
CA LEU A 356 -1.01 7.35 -20.54
C LEU A 356 -0.46 6.01 -21.01
N PRO A 357 -0.19 5.80 -22.31
CA PRO A 357 0.21 4.50 -22.83
C PRO A 357 1.38 3.88 -22.08
N GLU A 358 2.29 4.69 -21.54
CA GLU A 358 3.44 4.21 -20.77
C GLU A 358 3.07 3.69 -19.36
N ILE A 359 1.89 4.02 -18.84
CA ILE A 359 1.46 3.71 -17.46
C ILE A 359 0.22 2.81 -17.45
N PHE A 360 -0.69 2.97 -18.42
CA PHE A 360 -1.98 2.29 -18.47
C PHE A 360 -2.20 1.49 -19.77
N GLY A 361 -1.20 1.43 -20.67
CA GLY A 361 -1.31 0.82 -21.99
C GLY A 361 -2.05 1.69 -23.01
N GLU A 362 -1.92 1.36 -24.30
CA GLU A 362 -2.69 2.02 -25.36
C GLU A 362 -4.18 1.70 -25.19
N GLN A 363 -4.98 2.70 -24.83
CA GLN A 363 -6.43 2.57 -24.72
C GLN A 363 -7.08 2.65 -26.11
N PRO A 364 -8.19 1.92 -26.34
CA PRO A 364 -8.88 1.97 -27.62
C PRO A 364 -9.46 3.36 -27.91
N GLU A 365 -9.33 3.83 -29.15
CA GLU A 365 -9.93 5.09 -29.58
C GLU A 365 -11.47 5.01 -29.62
N ASP A 366 -12.04 3.81 -29.77
CA ASP A 366 -13.48 3.61 -29.82
C ASP A 366 -14.14 3.87 -28.45
N LEU A 367 -14.94 4.93 -28.37
CA LEU A 367 -15.73 5.29 -27.19
C LEU A 367 -16.70 4.20 -26.75
N ASN A 368 -17.11 3.29 -27.64
CA ASN A 368 -17.96 2.17 -27.25
C ASN A 368 -17.25 1.17 -26.36
N TRP A 369 -15.91 1.12 -26.40
CA TRP A 369 -15.12 0.41 -25.39
C TRP A 369 -15.43 0.97 -24.01
N TYR A 370 -15.32 2.28 -23.82
CA TYR A 370 -15.65 2.95 -22.56
C TYR A 370 -17.11 2.70 -22.14
N ARG A 371 -18.05 2.90 -23.07
CA ARG A 371 -19.50 2.71 -22.79
C ARG A 371 -19.85 1.28 -22.42
N SER A 372 -19.09 0.29 -22.88
CA SER A 372 -19.34 -1.12 -22.59
C SER A 372 -19.08 -1.51 -21.13
N HIS A 373 -18.38 -0.67 -20.37
CA HIS A 373 -18.21 -0.84 -18.92
C HIS A 373 -19.49 -0.55 -18.12
N PHE A 374 -20.52 0.01 -18.74
CA PHE A 374 -21.80 0.31 -18.11
C PHE A 374 -22.89 -0.62 -18.64
N ALA A 375 -23.74 -1.12 -17.74
CA ALA A 375 -24.93 -1.84 -18.16
C ALA A 375 -25.92 -0.89 -18.84
N SER A 376 -26.61 -1.38 -19.88
CA SER A 376 -27.64 -0.61 -20.56
C SER A 376 -28.81 -0.31 -19.61
N THR A 377 -29.20 0.95 -19.51
CA THR A 377 -30.36 1.38 -18.72
C THR A 377 -31.56 1.66 -19.62
N PRO A 378 -32.80 1.56 -19.12
CA PRO A 378 -33.97 2.05 -19.84
C PRO A 378 -34.01 3.59 -19.88
N ASP A 379 -34.51 4.14 -20.99
CA ASP A 379 -34.60 5.60 -21.23
C ASP A 379 -35.68 6.32 -20.40
N ASN A 380 -36.14 5.71 -19.29
CA ASN A 380 -37.16 6.24 -18.39
C ASN A 380 -36.58 6.90 -17.12
N GLY A 381 -35.26 6.95 -16.99
CA GLY A 381 -34.57 7.56 -15.84
C GLY A 381 -34.70 6.77 -14.54
N GLN A 382 -35.18 5.51 -14.58
CA GLN A 382 -35.33 4.68 -13.38
C GLN A 382 -33.99 4.25 -12.79
N PHE A 383 -32.97 4.07 -13.63
CA PHE A 383 -31.63 3.66 -13.26
C PHE A 383 -30.63 4.67 -13.81
N ILE A 384 -29.56 4.90 -13.06
CA ILE A 384 -28.41 5.66 -13.50
C ILE A 384 -27.15 4.83 -13.35
N THR A 385 -26.09 5.20 -14.04
CA THR A 385 -24.77 4.58 -13.91
C THR A 385 -23.67 5.62 -13.93
N GLY A 386 -22.48 5.23 -13.49
CA GLY A 386 -21.35 6.13 -13.44
C GLY A 386 -20.10 5.42 -12.96
N GLU A 387 -18.97 6.11 -13.08
CA GLU A 387 -17.68 5.57 -12.68
C GLU A 387 -16.95 6.50 -11.71
N ALA A 388 -15.78 6.04 -11.27
CA ALA A 388 -14.95 6.79 -10.34
C ALA A 388 -13.47 6.64 -10.70
N THR A 389 -13.07 7.29 -11.80
CA THR A 389 -11.67 7.56 -12.11
C THR A 389 -11.29 8.93 -11.55
N VAL A 390 -10.85 8.96 -10.29
CA VAL A 390 -10.67 10.25 -9.59
C VAL A 390 -9.62 11.12 -10.27
N MET A 391 -8.55 10.49 -10.75
CA MET A 391 -7.37 11.18 -11.25
C MET A 391 -7.60 12.00 -12.52
N TYR A 392 -8.76 11.90 -13.19
CA TYR A 392 -9.12 12.75 -14.31
C TYR A 392 -8.92 14.24 -14.01
N VAL A 393 -9.18 14.68 -12.77
CA VAL A 393 -9.06 16.09 -12.38
C VAL A 393 -7.65 16.67 -12.56
N ILE A 394 -6.61 15.83 -12.49
CA ILE A 394 -5.21 16.25 -12.55
C ILE A 394 -4.71 16.39 -14.00
N TYR A 395 -5.34 15.73 -14.97
CA TYR A 395 -4.88 15.71 -16.36
C TYR A 395 -5.58 16.79 -17.19
N PRO A 396 -4.85 17.76 -17.76
CA PRO A 396 -5.42 18.83 -18.58
C PRO A 396 -6.08 18.29 -19.86
N GLY A 397 -7.15 18.93 -20.30
CA GLY A 397 -7.86 18.60 -21.52
C GLY A 397 -8.94 17.53 -21.36
N ILE A 398 -8.90 16.72 -20.30
CA ILE A 398 -9.94 15.72 -20.02
C ILE A 398 -11.28 16.39 -19.78
N GLU A 399 -11.29 17.54 -19.11
CA GLU A 399 -12.49 18.32 -18.87
C GLU A 399 -13.22 18.67 -20.18
N LYS A 400 -12.49 19.00 -21.25
CA LYS A 400 -13.06 19.31 -22.58
C LYS A 400 -13.59 18.04 -23.25
N MET A 401 -12.78 16.97 -23.24
CA MET A 401 -13.17 15.68 -23.82
C MET A 401 -14.47 15.15 -23.17
N ILE A 402 -14.59 15.24 -21.85
CA ILE A 402 -15.77 14.78 -21.13
C ILE A 402 -16.98 15.66 -21.45
N LEU A 403 -16.83 16.99 -21.51
CA LEU A 403 -17.94 17.89 -21.85
C LEU A 403 -18.47 17.61 -23.28
N GLU A 404 -17.55 17.43 -24.24
CA GLU A 404 -17.89 17.15 -25.64
C GLU A 404 -18.67 15.84 -25.78
N GLN A 405 -18.27 14.79 -25.05
CA GLN A 405 -18.92 13.48 -25.13
C GLN A 405 -20.19 13.38 -24.26
N PHE A 406 -20.20 14.03 -23.09
CA PHE A 406 -21.23 13.89 -22.07
C PHE A 406 -21.68 15.25 -21.50
N PRO A 407 -22.41 16.09 -22.27
CA PRO A 407 -22.75 17.46 -21.88
C PRO A 407 -23.70 17.58 -20.67
N ASN A 408 -24.38 16.49 -20.32
CA ASN A 408 -25.31 16.44 -19.19
C ASN A 408 -24.75 15.74 -17.94
N LEU A 409 -23.47 15.34 -17.98
CA LEU A 409 -22.83 14.59 -16.90
C LEU A 409 -22.79 15.39 -15.59
N LYS A 410 -23.05 14.69 -14.48
CA LYS A 410 -22.81 15.21 -13.13
C LYS A 410 -21.42 14.82 -12.62
N LEU A 411 -20.73 15.74 -11.98
CA LEU A 411 -19.40 15.55 -11.42
C LEU A 411 -19.47 15.56 -9.90
N ILE A 412 -18.91 14.55 -9.26
CA ILE A 412 -18.82 14.50 -7.79
C ILE A 412 -17.35 14.60 -7.42
N VAL A 413 -17.02 15.40 -6.41
CA VAL A 413 -15.66 15.64 -5.94
C VAL A 413 -15.61 15.47 -4.43
N ILE A 414 -14.81 14.50 -3.98
CA ILE A 414 -14.51 14.33 -2.56
C ILE A 414 -13.10 14.85 -2.25
N LEU A 415 -13.01 15.74 -1.26
CA LEU A 415 -11.80 16.41 -0.82
C LEU A 415 -11.50 16.03 0.63
N ARG A 416 -10.25 16.24 1.06
CA ARG A 416 -9.77 15.91 2.41
C ARG A 416 -8.79 16.99 2.85
N ASN A 417 -8.54 17.14 4.16
CA ASN A 417 -7.43 17.97 4.61
C ASN A 417 -6.15 17.69 3.77
N PRO A 418 -5.55 18.72 3.16
CA PRO A 418 -4.47 18.55 2.18
C PRO A 418 -3.20 17.96 2.78
N ILE A 419 -2.95 18.19 4.07
CA ILE A 419 -1.82 17.62 4.81
C ILE A 419 -2.05 16.12 4.97
N ASP A 420 -3.21 15.73 5.49
CA ASP A 420 -3.57 14.33 5.69
C ASP A 420 -3.58 13.53 4.38
N ARG A 421 -4.10 14.13 3.31
CA ARG A 421 -4.04 13.54 1.96
C ARG A 421 -2.59 13.31 1.54
N ALA A 422 -1.72 14.31 1.66
CA ALA A 422 -0.32 14.22 1.25
C ALA A 422 0.43 13.13 2.02
N VAL A 423 0.28 13.09 3.35
CA VAL A 423 0.86 12.06 4.22
C VAL A 423 0.36 10.67 3.83
N SER A 424 -0.96 10.53 3.65
CA SER A 424 -1.57 9.27 3.23
C SER A 424 -1.09 8.82 1.84
N HIS A 425 -0.80 9.76 0.94
CA HIS A 425 -0.25 9.48 -0.38
C HIS A 425 1.20 9.01 -0.30
N TYR A 426 2.06 9.64 0.50
CA TYR A 426 3.43 9.19 0.76
C TYR A 426 3.46 7.73 1.21
N HIS A 427 2.68 7.38 2.23
CA HIS A 427 2.68 6.00 2.72
C HIS A 427 2.12 4.98 1.74
N MET A 428 1.21 5.38 0.84
CA MET A 428 0.76 4.53 -0.25
C MET A 428 1.89 4.24 -1.25
N ILE A 429 2.65 5.26 -1.66
CA ILE A 429 3.78 5.11 -2.59
C ILE A 429 4.91 4.33 -1.94
N LYS A 430 5.22 4.57 -0.66
CA LYS A 430 6.19 3.78 0.11
C LYS A 430 5.85 2.29 0.14
N ARG A 431 4.58 1.94 0.29
CA ARG A 431 4.11 0.55 0.29
C ARG A 431 4.11 -0.10 -1.09
N CYS A 432 3.67 0.63 -2.12
CA CYS A 432 3.33 0.03 -3.42
C CYS A 432 4.34 0.31 -4.54
N LYS A 433 5.22 1.30 -4.39
CA LYS A 433 6.14 1.76 -5.45
C LYS A 433 7.57 2.03 -4.98
N GLY A 434 7.90 1.71 -3.73
CA GLY A 434 9.27 1.71 -3.23
C GLY A 434 9.87 3.09 -2.96
N GLU A 435 9.09 4.07 -2.47
CA GLU A 435 9.68 5.31 -1.92
C GLU A 435 10.65 4.96 -0.78
N THR A 436 11.94 5.23 -0.98
CA THR A 436 13.02 4.89 -0.05
C THR A 436 13.31 6.02 0.94
N ARG A 437 13.01 7.26 0.57
CA ARG A 437 13.29 8.46 1.36
C ARG A 437 12.36 8.60 2.56
N SER A 438 12.78 9.36 3.56
CA SER A 438 11.93 9.66 4.72
C SER A 438 10.79 10.63 4.35
N LEU A 439 9.72 10.65 5.14
CA LEU A 439 8.59 11.57 4.91
C LEU A 439 9.07 13.02 4.98
N GLU A 440 9.85 13.33 6.01
CA GLU A 440 10.36 14.67 6.28
C GLU A 440 11.29 15.16 5.17
N GLU A 441 12.22 14.31 4.71
CA GLU A 441 13.08 14.62 3.56
C GLU A 441 12.26 14.97 2.32
N VAL A 442 11.30 14.11 1.96
CA VAL A 442 10.47 14.29 0.77
C VAL A 442 9.64 15.58 0.84
N PHE A 443 9.06 15.87 2.01
CA PHE A 443 8.20 17.04 2.18
C PHE A 443 9.02 18.32 2.24
N ASN A 444 10.19 18.31 2.88
CA ASN A 444 11.14 19.42 2.87
C ASN A 444 11.62 19.74 1.46
N LEU A 445 11.95 18.72 0.65
CA LEU A 445 12.32 18.90 -0.75
C LEU A 445 11.18 19.52 -1.55
N GLN A 446 9.93 19.04 -1.41
CA GLN A 446 8.80 19.62 -2.13
C GLN A 446 8.50 21.05 -1.68
N LEU A 447 8.55 21.36 -0.38
CA LEU A 447 8.42 22.73 0.12
C LEU A 447 9.49 23.65 -0.49
N ALA A 448 10.75 23.21 -0.52
CA ALA A 448 11.83 23.97 -1.15
C ALA A 448 11.63 24.14 -2.66
N GLU A 449 11.07 23.14 -3.36
CA GLU A 449 10.80 23.21 -4.80
C GLU A 449 9.73 24.24 -5.19
N PHE A 450 8.78 24.55 -4.29
CA PHE A 450 7.78 25.61 -4.47
C PHE A 450 8.32 27.01 -4.11
N GLY A 451 9.48 27.10 -3.43
CA GLY A 451 10.09 28.35 -3.00
C GLY A 451 9.30 29.08 -1.90
N GLU A 452 9.92 30.11 -1.28
CA GLU A 452 9.25 31.03 -0.34
C GLU A 452 8.27 31.97 -1.06
N GLY A 453 7.34 31.43 -1.85
CA GLY A 453 6.28 32.21 -2.50
C GLY A 453 6.35 32.31 -4.02
N HIS A 454 6.90 31.34 -4.75
CA HIS A 454 6.44 31.16 -6.13
C HIS A 454 5.09 30.48 -6.09
N ASP A 455 4.05 31.31 -6.22
CA ASP A 455 2.66 30.93 -6.05
C ASP A 455 2.39 29.64 -6.85
N ALA A 456 2.07 28.56 -6.16
CA ALA A 456 1.72 27.32 -6.83
C ALA A 456 0.48 27.51 -7.73
N LEU A 457 -0.31 28.58 -7.53
CA LEU A 457 -1.27 29.07 -8.52
C LEU A 457 -0.62 29.60 -9.79
N GLU A 458 0.46 30.38 -9.73
CA GLU A 458 1.17 30.89 -10.90
C GLU A 458 1.77 29.72 -11.68
N LEU A 459 2.38 28.76 -10.99
CA LEU A 459 2.88 27.53 -11.62
C LEU A 459 1.73 26.69 -12.22
N ALA A 460 0.58 26.59 -11.54
CA ALA A 460 -0.60 25.91 -12.08
C ALA A 460 -1.17 26.65 -13.30
N ARG A 461 -1.29 27.98 -13.23
CA ARG A 461 -1.71 28.82 -14.36
C ARG A 461 -0.75 28.67 -15.53
N GLU A 462 0.56 28.68 -15.30
CA GLU A 462 1.57 28.51 -16.35
C GLU A 462 1.53 27.10 -16.96
N ILE A 463 1.46 26.04 -16.13
CA ILE A 463 1.43 24.66 -16.63
C ILE A 463 0.12 24.36 -17.36
N PHE A 464 -1.01 24.90 -16.89
CA PHE A 464 -2.34 24.52 -17.35
C PHE A 464 -2.98 25.48 -18.35
N ASN A 465 -2.64 26.79 -18.36
CA ASN A 465 -3.13 27.73 -19.38
C ASN A 465 -2.40 27.59 -20.72
N ASN A 466 -1.21 26.99 -20.75
CA ASN A 466 -0.41 26.85 -21.96
C ASN A 466 -0.92 25.77 -22.95
N ASN A 467 -2.18 25.33 -22.84
CA ASN A 467 -2.81 24.32 -23.72
C ASN A 467 -1.93 23.06 -23.93
N LEU A 468 -1.11 22.71 -22.95
CA LEU A 468 -0.33 21.48 -22.99
C LEU A 468 -1.26 20.33 -22.60
N THR A 469 -1.97 19.81 -23.59
CA THR A 469 -2.79 18.59 -23.45
C THR A 469 -1.95 17.41 -22.95
N GLN A 470 -0.65 17.39 -23.23
CA GLN A 470 0.36 16.56 -22.58
C GLN A 470 1.76 17.22 -22.63
N PRO A 471 2.66 16.95 -21.67
CA PRO A 471 4.03 17.45 -21.71
C PRO A 471 4.82 16.82 -22.88
N LYS A 472 5.04 17.61 -23.94
CA LYS A 472 5.70 17.20 -25.20
C LYS A 472 7.20 16.97 -25.06
N ASN A 473 7.83 17.50 -24.01
CA ASN A 473 9.27 17.37 -23.80
C ASN A 473 9.64 17.11 -22.34
N ARG A 474 10.89 16.68 -22.12
CA ARG A 474 11.44 16.34 -20.79
C ARG A 474 11.29 17.48 -19.77
N TYR A 475 11.41 18.73 -20.22
CA TYR A 475 11.26 19.92 -19.38
C TYR A 475 9.82 20.08 -18.88
N GLN A 476 8.83 20.00 -19.78
CA GLN A 476 7.42 20.04 -19.44
C GLN A 476 7.02 18.85 -18.54
N ARG A 477 7.56 17.65 -18.77
CA ARG A 477 7.32 16.47 -17.90
C ARG A 477 7.81 16.71 -16.48
N LYS A 478 9.00 17.33 -16.34
CA LYS A 478 9.59 17.68 -15.03
C LYS A 478 8.80 18.77 -14.31
N ARG A 479 8.20 19.74 -15.02
CA ARG A 479 7.29 20.73 -14.42
C ARG A 479 5.95 20.10 -14.04
N TYR A 480 5.39 19.26 -14.90
CA TYR A 480 4.14 18.53 -14.65
C TYR A 480 4.26 17.61 -13.43
N SER A 481 5.40 16.96 -13.21
CA SER A 481 5.62 16.10 -12.04
C SER A 481 5.62 16.86 -10.71
N LYS A 482 5.86 18.19 -10.71
CA LYS A 482 5.86 19.03 -9.49
C LYS A 482 4.47 19.28 -8.91
N ILE A 483 3.45 19.34 -9.76
CA ILE A 483 2.05 19.56 -9.31
C ILE A 483 1.11 18.39 -9.62
N GLY A 484 1.54 17.46 -10.49
CA GLY A 484 0.75 16.32 -10.94
C GLY A 484 0.79 15.12 -9.98
N ARG A 485 0.37 13.96 -10.50
CA ARG A 485 0.15 12.71 -9.75
C ARG A 485 1.32 12.27 -8.87
N THR A 486 2.56 12.59 -9.22
CA THR A 486 3.77 12.18 -8.49
C THR A 486 4.11 13.10 -7.32
N SER A 487 3.52 14.29 -7.26
CA SER A 487 3.75 15.24 -6.17
C SER A 487 2.84 14.94 -4.99
N TYR A 488 3.37 14.98 -3.78
CA TYR A 488 2.58 14.76 -2.57
C TYR A 488 1.84 16.05 -2.22
N LEU A 489 2.56 17.17 -2.16
CA LEU A 489 2.02 18.49 -1.87
C LEU A 489 1.28 19.10 -3.06
N GLY A 490 1.86 19.05 -4.26
CA GLY A 490 1.29 19.71 -5.44
C GLY A 490 -0.06 19.13 -5.88
N ALA A 491 -0.28 17.83 -5.70
CA ALA A 491 -1.57 17.22 -5.97
C ALA A 491 -2.60 17.42 -4.82
N SER A 492 -2.20 18.02 -3.69
CA SER A 492 -3.12 18.52 -2.65
C SER A 492 -3.57 19.97 -2.93
N LEU A 493 -3.02 20.64 -3.94
CA LEU A 493 -3.43 22.00 -4.32
C LEU A 493 -4.72 21.96 -5.13
N TYR A 494 -5.85 21.70 -4.49
CA TYR A 494 -7.09 21.31 -5.16
C TYR A 494 -7.55 22.28 -6.25
N MET A 495 -7.58 23.59 -5.96
CA MET A 495 -8.02 24.58 -6.94
C MET A 495 -7.07 24.75 -8.13
N ALA A 496 -5.77 24.43 -7.98
CA ALA A 496 -4.85 24.39 -9.11
C ALA A 496 -5.31 23.40 -10.20
N HIS A 497 -6.05 22.36 -9.80
CA HIS A 497 -6.57 21.34 -10.70
C HIS A 497 -8.04 21.57 -11.07
N LEU A 498 -8.87 21.99 -10.11
CA LEU A 498 -10.32 22.16 -10.29
C LEU A 498 -10.69 23.42 -11.08
N LYS A 499 -9.85 24.46 -11.09
CA LYS A 499 -10.18 25.74 -11.76
C LYS A 499 -10.56 25.54 -13.24
N ARG A 500 -9.82 24.73 -13.99
CA ARG A 500 -10.12 24.42 -15.40
C ARG A 500 -11.49 23.76 -15.59
N TRP A 501 -11.89 22.91 -14.64
CA TRP A 501 -13.17 22.20 -14.69
C TRP A 501 -14.31 23.16 -14.42
N LEU A 502 -14.16 24.04 -13.43
CA LEU A 502 -15.12 25.08 -13.09
C LEU A 502 -15.22 26.19 -14.16
N ASP A 503 -14.18 26.37 -14.98
CA ASP A 503 -14.21 27.31 -16.11
C ASP A 503 -14.99 26.77 -17.32
N ILE A 504 -15.19 25.45 -17.40
CA ILE A 504 -15.80 24.76 -18.54
C ILE A 504 -17.20 24.23 -18.20
N PHE A 505 -17.35 23.65 -17.01
CA PHE A 505 -18.62 23.14 -16.52
C PHE A 505 -19.28 24.15 -15.60
N PRO A 506 -20.61 24.36 -15.72
CA PRO A 506 -21.34 25.19 -14.78
C PRO A 506 -21.32 24.56 -13.38
N GLN A 507 -21.29 25.40 -12.35
CA GLN A 507 -21.08 24.96 -10.96
C GLN A 507 -22.14 23.98 -10.48
N GLU A 508 -23.36 24.06 -11.00
CA GLU A 508 -24.49 23.18 -10.70
C GLU A 508 -24.26 21.74 -11.17
N ARG A 509 -23.27 21.49 -12.04
CA ARG A 509 -22.83 20.14 -12.43
C ARG A 509 -21.95 19.49 -11.37
N PHE A 510 -21.54 20.19 -10.32
CA PHE A 510 -20.65 19.66 -9.30
C PHE A 510 -21.35 19.43 -7.96
N LEU A 511 -20.98 18.33 -7.31
CA LEU A 511 -21.17 18.12 -5.88
C LEU A 511 -19.80 18.02 -5.21
N PHE A 512 -19.50 18.97 -4.33
CA PHE A 512 -18.29 18.96 -3.52
C PHE A 512 -18.59 18.41 -2.12
N LEU A 513 -17.78 17.44 -1.69
CA LEU A 513 -17.93 16.72 -0.42
C LEU A 513 -16.62 16.72 0.36
N LYS A 514 -16.71 16.69 1.69
CA LYS A 514 -15.57 16.48 2.59
C LYS A 514 -15.47 15.02 2.99
N ASN A 515 -14.27 14.50 3.02
CA ASN A 515 -14.00 13.18 3.55
C ASN A 515 -14.27 13.12 5.06
N GLU A 516 -14.03 14.20 5.79
CA GLU A 516 -14.32 14.33 7.21
C GLU A 516 -15.82 14.18 7.49
N ASP A 517 -16.67 14.80 6.66
CA ASP A 517 -18.13 14.65 6.76
C ASP A 517 -18.57 13.22 6.41
N LEU A 518 -17.95 12.60 5.41
CA LEU A 518 -18.21 11.20 5.06
C LEU A 518 -17.81 10.25 6.21
N ASP A 519 -16.74 10.57 6.92
CA ASP A 519 -16.23 9.78 8.05
C ASP A 519 -17.09 9.92 9.31
N GLN A 520 -17.70 11.08 9.54
CA GLN A 520 -18.48 11.41 10.74
C GLN A 520 -19.98 11.17 10.56
N ASN A 521 -20.54 11.57 9.41
CA ASN A 521 -21.98 11.56 9.13
C ASN A 521 -22.25 11.00 7.71
N PRO A 522 -21.91 9.72 7.45
CA PRO A 522 -22.00 9.14 6.11
C PRO A 522 -23.44 9.12 5.55
N ASP A 523 -24.46 8.91 6.39
CA ASP A 523 -25.87 8.95 5.97
C ASP A 523 -26.27 10.28 5.35
N GLU A 524 -25.91 11.40 5.99
CA GLU A 524 -26.21 12.74 5.48
C GLU A 524 -25.46 13.05 4.19
N VAL A 525 -24.21 12.59 4.06
CA VAL A 525 -23.43 12.74 2.83
C VAL A 525 -24.04 11.93 1.68
N MET A 526 -24.48 10.70 1.96
CA MET A 526 -25.13 9.87 0.95
C MET A 526 -26.48 10.43 0.53
N LYS A 527 -27.28 10.92 1.47
CA LYS A 527 -28.54 11.61 1.20
C LYS A 527 -28.35 12.79 0.25
N LYS A 528 -27.41 13.70 0.56
CA LYS A 528 -27.06 14.82 -0.32
C LYS A 528 -26.61 14.37 -1.71
N THR A 529 -25.88 13.25 -1.77
CA THR A 529 -25.40 12.67 -3.03
C THR A 529 -26.55 12.13 -3.88
N PHE A 530 -27.52 11.42 -3.28
CA PHE A 530 -28.68 10.91 -4.01
C PHE A 530 -29.60 12.03 -4.47
N GLU A 531 -29.83 13.05 -3.63
CA GLU A 531 -30.57 14.25 -4.00
C GLU A 531 -29.92 14.98 -5.18
N PHE A 532 -28.59 15.19 -5.12
CA PHE A 532 -27.84 15.76 -6.23
C PHE A 532 -27.96 14.94 -7.51
N LEU A 533 -27.96 13.62 -7.42
CA LEU A 533 -28.13 12.72 -8.56
C LEU A 533 -29.58 12.66 -9.07
N GLY A 534 -30.56 13.18 -8.31
CA GLY A 534 -31.98 13.13 -8.66
C GLY A 534 -32.64 11.79 -8.34
N LEU A 535 -32.09 11.06 -7.36
CA LEU A 535 -32.59 9.77 -6.91
C LEU A 535 -33.39 9.90 -5.61
N PRO A 536 -34.33 8.96 -5.36
CA PRO A 536 -34.95 8.88 -4.04
C PRO A 536 -33.89 8.59 -2.98
N ASN A 537 -34.11 9.09 -1.76
CA ASN A 537 -33.23 8.76 -0.66
C ASN A 537 -33.37 7.29 -0.28
N GLN A 538 -32.24 6.61 -0.06
CA GLN A 538 -32.15 5.22 0.40
C GLN A 538 -31.16 5.16 1.56
N LYS A 539 -31.52 4.41 2.60
CA LYS A 539 -30.58 4.11 3.68
C LYS A 539 -29.54 3.10 3.21
N ILE A 540 -28.28 3.32 3.56
CA ILE A 540 -27.17 2.44 3.20
C ILE A 540 -26.74 1.67 4.44
N ASP A 541 -26.60 0.36 4.31
CA ASP A 541 -26.43 -0.53 5.47
C ASP A 541 -24.97 -0.71 5.88
N ASP A 542 -24.02 -0.56 4.94
CA ASP A 542 -22.59 -0.75 5.21
C ASP A 542 -21.73 0.46 4.85
N TYR A 543 -21.21 1.12 5.90
CA TYR A 543 -20.21 2.19 5.81
C TYR A 543 -18.79 1.72 6.14
N ARG A 544 -18.46 0.46 5.85
CA ARG A 544 -17.10 -0.06 6.01
C ARG A 544 -16.07 0.85 5.35
N ARG A 545 -15.02 1.19 6.09
CA ARG A 545 -13.90 1.99 5.57
C ARG A 545 -12.99 1.10 4.72
N TYR A 546 -12.79 1.50 3.47
CA TYR A 546 -11.88 0.81 2.57
C TYR A 546 -10.48 1.43 2.61
N LYS A 547 -9.44 0.59 2.57
CA LYS A 547 -8.02 0.99 2.52
C LYS A 547 -7.58 1.83 3.74
N LEU A 548 -8.09 1.49 4.93
CA LEU A 548 -7.67 2.10 6.19
C LEU A 548 -6.19 1.79 6.45
N ALA A 549 -5.44 2.80 6.85
CA ALA A 549 -4.08 2.62 7.31
C ALA A 549 -3.76 3.70 8.35
N SER A 550 -3.20 3.26 9.48
CA SER A 550 -2.66 4.13 10.51
C SER A 550 -1.18 4.35 10.23
N TYR A 551 -0.72 5.58 10.39
CA TYR A 551 0.66 5.97 10.18
C TYR A 551 1.14 6.82 11.35
N PRO A 552 2.45 6.83 11.66
CA PRO A 552 3.00 7.76 12.63
C PRO A 552 2.64 9.21 12.24
N GLY A 553 2.39 10.05 13.25
CA GLY A 553 2.22 11.48 13.03
C GLY A 553 3.49 12.11 12.45
N ILE A 554 3.34 13.28 11.84
CA ILE A 554 4.47 14.11 11.41
C ILE A 554 4.96 14.99 12.56
N SER A 555 6.20 15.49 12.48
CA SER A 555 6.74 16.41 13.49
C SER A 555 5.91 17.70 13.56
N ASN A 556 5.83 18.30 14.75
CA ASN A 556 5.10 19.56 14.94
C ASN A 556 5.66 20.68 14.05
N ASP A 557 6.98 20.75 13.88
CA ASP A 557 7.62 21.72 12.98
C ASP A 557 7.12 21.55 11.54
N LEU A 558 7.18 20.32 11.01
CA LEU A 558 6.73 20.03 9.66
C LEU A 558 5.24 20.33 9.50
N TYR A 559 4.41 19.96 10.48
CA TYR A 559 2.97 20.28 10.46
C TYR A 559 2.72 21.78 10.34
N GLN A 560 3.37 22.61 11.17
CA GLN A 560 3.23 24.06 11.12
C GLN A 560 3.67 24.66 9.78
N ARG A 561 4.77 24.15 9.20
CA ARG A 561 5.25 24.58 7.88
C ARG A 561 4.27 24.20 6.77
N LEU A 562 3.68 23.01 6.83
CA LEU A 562 2.64 22.59 5.89
C LEU A 562 1.35 23.40 6.06
N CYS A 563 0.94 23.75 7.28
CA CYS A 563 -0.19 24.65 7.51
C CYS A 563 0.04 26.00 6.82
N ARG A 564 1.20 26.63 7.04
CA ARG A 564 1.54 27.90 6.37
C ARG A 564 1.55 27.77 4.84
N PHE A 565 2.09 26.66 4.33
CA PHE A 565 2.11 26.37 2.89
C PHE A 565 0.69 26.23 2.30
N PHE A 566 -0.19 25.45 2.93
CA PHE A 566 -1.53 25.19 2.39
C PHE A 566 -2.54 26.31 2.68
N GLN A 567 -2.33 27.14 3.69
CA GLN A 567 -3.27 28.19 4.11
C GLN A 567 -3.79 29.07 2.93
N PRO A 568 -2.94 29.71 2.10
CA PRO A 568 -3.45 30.55 0.99
C PRO A 568 -4.22 29.73 -0.05
N HIS A 569 -3.86 28.46 -0.25
CA HIS A 569 -4.52 27.57 -1.20
C HIS A 569 -5.86 27.04 -0.68
N ASN A 570 -5.97 26.78 0.63
CA ASN A 570 -7.22 26.44 1.30
C ASN A 570 -8.18 27.62 1.26
N GLN A 571 -7.70 28.83 1.51
CA GLN A 571 -8.50 30.05 1.41
C GLN A 571 -9.06 30.23 -0.01
N TRP A 572 -8.22 30.08 -1.04
CA TRP A 572 -8.66 30.15 -2.44
C TRP A 572 -9.73 29.10 -2.77
N LEU A 573 -9.61 27.88 -2.26
CA LEU A 573 -10.61 26.83 -2.40
C LEU A 573 -11.93 27.19 -1.73
N GLU A 574 -11.89 27.63 -0.46
CA GLU A 574 -13.08 28.02 0.28
C GLU A 574 -13.83 29.16 -0.41
N ASP A 575 -13.11 30.18 -0.88
CA ASP A 575 -13.69 31.33 -1.56
C ASP A 575 -14.29 30.95 -2.91
N SER A 576 -13.60 30.10 -3.68
CA SER A 576 -14.07 29.66 -5.00
C SER A 576 -15.31 28.78 -4.89
N LEU A 577 -15.37 27.89 -3.89
CA LEU A 577 -16.49 26.95 -3.72
C LEU A 577 -17.60 27.50 -2.82
N LYS A 578 -17.38 28.65 -2.16
CA LYS A 578 -18.25 29.20 -1.12
C LYS A 578 -18.58 28.18 -0.02
N MET A 579 -17.57 27.37 0.34
CA MET A 579 -17.70 26.23 1.24
C MET A 579 -16.56 26.28 2.25
N LYS A 580 -16.87 26.31 3.55
CA LYS A 580 -15.86 26.26 4.61
C LYS A 580 -15.40 24.83 4.86
N PHE A 581 -14.09 24.60 4.88
CA PHE A 581 -13.47 23.31 5.17
C PHE A 581 -12.89 23.23 6.59
N ASN A 582 -12.45 24.37 7.16
CA ASN A 582 -11.81 24.44 8.49
C ASN A 582 -10.51 23.62 8.59
N TRP A 583 -9.69 23.65 7.53
CA TRP A 583 -8.43 22.89 7.41
C TRP A 583 -7.18 23.67 7.74
#